data_AF-A0A418RLX9-F1
#
_entry.id   AF-A0A418RLX9-F1
#
_cell.length_a   1.000
_cell.length_b   1.000
_cell.length_c   1.000
_cell.angle_alpha   90.00
_cell.angle_beta   90.00
_cell.angle_gamma   90.00
#
_symmetry.space_group_name_H-M   'P 1'
#
loop_
_entity.id
_entity.type
_entity.pdbx_description
1 polymer ?
#
loop_
_entity_poly.entity_id
_entity_poly.type
_entity_poly.pdbx_seq_one_letter_code
_entity_poly.pdbx_strand_id
1 'polypeptide(L)'
;MSYQQQSPYYWWWVYLRRNKDYLACCEKGGKGKFTKLYKDFGDVREDNFKKWWTEGERGGNLFAENIPELTLRELENKSQWDAAWTSDKVLVVAIPLTSSRRYIQSRLIRLLDKRHHADKPGRKKSNLDKSTASYPLERNYTIENLQKTLQVYDEYLKVKDEKPKIPLWKIGEQMRLVPSAMTTDNMSMNERQVFRNVMGASVKRYIANAEKLIANTGLGRFPLTKNDV
;
A
#
# COMPACT_ATOMS: atom_id res chain seq x y z
N MET A 1 14.28 7.87 -9.79
CA MET A 1 13.15 7.85 -8.83
C MET A 1 13.62 8.56 -7.58
N SER A 2 12.92 9.59 -7.10
CA SER A 2 13.31 10.29 -5.86
C SER A 2 13.09 9.36 -4.64
N TYR A 3 13.77 9.61 -3.52
CA TYR A 3 13.57 8.83 -2.28
C TYR A 3 12.10 8.80 -1.84
N GLN A 4 11.35 9.89 -2.06
CA GLN A 4 9.93 9.98 -1.73
C GLN A 4 9.09 9.00 -2.56
N GLN A 5 9.40 8.85 -3.86
CA GLN A 5 8.69 7.95 -4.77
C GLN A 5 8.88 6.46 -4.45
N GLN A 6 9.85 6.12 -3.60
CA GLN A 6 10.03 4.74 -3.10
C GLN A 6 9.06 4.41 -1.96
N SER A 7 8.41 5.41 -1.35
CA SER A 7 7.40 5.21 -0.32
C SER A 7 6.03 4.90 -0.93
N PRO A 8 5.29 3.90 -0.44
CA PRO A 8 3.89 3.66 -0.84
C PRO A 8 2.98 4.85 -0.53
N TYR A 9 3.26 5.58 0.55
CA TYR A 9 2.40 6.67 1.00
C TYR A 9 2.52 7.91 0.12
N TYR A 10 3.67 8.09 -0.54
CA TYR A 10 3.78 9.05 -1.64
C TYR A 10 2.76 8.70 -2.74
N TRP A 11 2.67 7.43 -3.12
CA TRP A 11 1.68 7.01 -4.12
C TRP A 11 0.25 7.17 -3.63
N TRP A 12 -0.05 6.86 -2.38
CA TRP A 12 -1.37 7.14 -1.80
C TRP A 12 -1.76 8.61 -2.00
N TRP A 13 -0.88 9.53 -1.62
CA TRP A 13 -1.07 10.96 -1.80
C TRP A 13 -1.23 11.36 -3.26
N VAL A 14 -0.35 10.87 -4.15
CA VAL A 14 -0.43 11.15 -5.60
C VAL A 14 -1.75 10.65 -6.21
N TYR A 15 -2.21 9.45 -5.83
CA TYR A 15 -3.47 8.89 -6.32
C TYR A 15 -4.69 9.66 -5.80
N LEU A 16 -4.66 10.11 -4.54
CA LEU A 16 -5.72 10.94 -3.99
C LEU A 16 -5.84 12.28 -4.74
N ARG A 17 -4.73 12.83 -5.23
CA ARG A 17 -4.72 14.01 -6.12
C ARG A 17 -5.37 13.80 -7.49
N ARG A 18 -5.66 12.56 -7.89
CA ARG A 18 -6.44 12.26 -9.12
C ARG A 18 -7.92 12.04 -8.82
N ASN A 19 -8.32 12.06 -7.55
CA ASN A 19 -9.71 11.90 -7.15
C ASN A 19 -10.42 13.26 -7.24
N LYS A 20 -11.17 13.46 -8.33
CA LYS A 20 -11.91 14.71 -8.59
C LYS A 20 -12.88 15.08 -7.46
N ASP A 21 -13.55 14.10 -6.88
CA ASP A 21 -14.52 14.33 -5.81
C ASP A 21 -13.82 14.75 -4.50
N TYR A 22 -12.62 14.23 -4.23
CA TYR A 22 -11.79 14.67 -3.12
C TYR A 22 -11.26 16.10 -3.35
N LEU A 23 -10.80 16.42 -4.56
CA LEU A 23 -10.36 17.78 -4.90
C LEU A 23 -11.50 18.80 -4.73
N ALA A 24 -12.72 18.46 -5.15
CA ALA A 24 -13.90 19.29 -4.91
C ALA A 24 -14.23 19.45 -3.41
N CYS A 25 -13.90 18.45 -2.57
CA CYS A 25 -13.98 18.55 -1.12
C CYS A 25 -12.92 19.52 -0.58
N CYS A 26 -11.68 19.47 -1.09
CA CYS A 26 -10.61 20.40 -0.74
C CYS A 26 -10.98 21.85 -1.07
N GLU A 27 -11.58 22.11 -2.24
CA GLU A 27 -12.06 23.44 -2.63
C GLU A 27 -13.10 24.01 -1.66
N LYS A 28 -13.94 23.15 -1.08
CA LYS A 28 -14.97 23.54 -0.10
C LYS A 28 -14.45 23.58 1.34
N GLY A 29 -13.13 23.53 1.54
CA GLY A 29 -12.50 23.52 2.86
C GLY A 29 -12.83 22.26 3.66
N GLY A 30 -12.96 21.11 3.00
CA GLY A 30 -13.22 19.83 3.64
C GLY A 30 -14.69 19.49 3.88
N LYS A 31 -15.63 20.26 3.33
CA LYS A 31 -17.06 19.99 3.44
C LYS A 31 -17.52 19.00 2.36
N GLY A 32 -18.17 17.92 2.78
CA GLY A 32 -18.84 16.97 1.88
C GLY A 32 -18.58 15.50 2.22
N LYS A 33 -18.64 14.64 1.21
CA LYS A 33 -18.53 13.18 1.37
C LYS A 33 -17.22 12.74 2.05
N PHE A 34 -16.12 13.48 1.83
CA PHE A 34 -14.79 13.14 2.35
C PHE A 34 -14.37 13.94 3.58
N THR A 35 -15.31 14.53 4.31
CA THR A 35 -15.00 15.35 5.51
C THR A 35 -14.13 14.60 6.51
N LYS A 36 -14.39 13.30 6.74
CA LYS A 36 -13.60 12.47 7.66
C LYS A 36 -12.14 12.34 7.18
N LEU A 37 -11.95 11.92 5.92
CA LEU A 37 -10.62 11.77 5.34
C LEU A 37 -9.88 13.12 5.25
N TYR A 38 -10.60 14.21 4.95
CA TYR A 38 -10.02 15.55 4.89
C TYR A 38 -9.49 16.04 6.24
N LYS A 39 -10.11 15.67 7.37
CA LYS A 39 -9.57 16.01 8.70
C LYS A 39 -8.15 15.46 8.90
N ASP A 40 -7.89 14.28 8.34
CA ASP A 40 -6.62 13.57 8.50
C ASP A 40 -5.62 13.99 7.40
N PHE A 41 -6.04 13.91 6.14
CA PHE A 41 -5.18 14.14 4.97
C PHE A 41 -5.07 15.62 4.58
N GLY A 42 -6.01 16.47 4.98
CA GLY A 42 -6.02 17.90 4.63
C GLY A 42 -6.11 18.18 3.13
N ASP A 43 -5.60 19.33 2.71
CA ASP A 43 -5.54 19.69 1.30
C ASP A 43 -4.30 19.06 0.64
N VAL A 44 -4.54 18.21 -0.36
CA VAL A 44 -3.49 17.50 -1.10
C VAL A 44 -3.09 18.17 -2.40
N ARG A 45 -3.66 19.34 -2.73
CA ARG A 45 -3.38 20.05 -3.98
C ARG A 45 -1.98 20.64 -4.06
N GLU A 46 -1.31 20.81 -2.91
CA GLU A 46 0.10 21.25 -2.85
C GLU A 46 1.02 20.26 -3.58
N ASP A 47 2.12 20.75 -4.18
CA ASP A 47 3.06 19.90 -4.94
C ASP A 47 4.19 19.28 -4.12
N ASN A 48 4.28 19.60 -2.83
CA ASN A 48 5.36 19.16 -1.98
C ASN A 48 4.91 18.07 -0.99
N PHE A 49 5.11 16.81 -1.38
CA PHE A 49 4.81 15.66 -0.52
C PHE A 49 5.53 15.71 0.83
N LYS A 50 6.79 16.18 0.88
CA LYS A 50 7.54 16.28 2.15
C LYS A 50 6.85 17.26 3.10
N LYS A 51 6.45 18.43 2.60
CA LYS A 51 5.72 19.41 3.41
C LYS A 51 4.40 18.82 3.91
N TRP A 52 3.62 18.21 3.01
CA TRP A 52 2.39 17.51 3.38
C TRP A 52 2.63 16.41 4.43
N TRP A 53 3.73 15.66 4.35
CA TRP A 53 4.06 14.59 5.27
C TRP A 53 4.44 15.08 6.67
N THR A 54 5.21 16.17 6.75
CA THR A 54 5.77 16.67 8.03
C THR A 54 4.89 17.67 8.76
N GLU A 55 3.93 18.29 8.07
CA GLU A 55 3.01 19.24 8.67
C GLU A 55 2.23 18.59 9.82
N GLY A 56 2.38 19.11 11.04
CA GLY A 56 1.72 18.56 12.23
C GLY A 56 2.03 17.08 12.49
N GLU A 57 3.21 16.60 12.06
CA GLU A 57 3.60 15.18 12.14
C GLU A 57 2.61 14.22 11.46
N ARG A 58 1.83 14.73 10.48
CA ARG A 58 0.75 14.01 9.79
C ARG A 58 1.16 12.61 9.37
N GLY A 59 2.29 12.47 8.68
CA GLY A 59 2.76 11.18 8.19
C GLY A 59 3.02 10.15 9.29
N GLY A 60 3.59 10.58 10.42
CA GLY A 60 3.80 9.71 11.59
C GLY A 60 2.46 9.30 12.21
N ASN A 61 1.58 10.27 12.49
CA ASN A 61 0.30 10.02 13.15
C ASN A 61 -0.65 9.13 12.33
N LEU A 62 -0.61 9.22 11.00
CA LEU A 62 -1.50 8.45 10.14
C LEU A 62 -0.97 7.07 9.78
N PHE A 63 0.34 6.94 9.56
CA PHE A 63 0.91 5.76 8.92
C PHE A 63 1.93 4.99 9.76
N ALA A 64 2.35 5.53 10.91
CA ALA A 64 3.22 4.78 11.82
C ALA A 64 2.42 3.65 12.48
N GLU A 65 3.07 2.50 12.62
CA GLU A 65 2.57 1.42 13.46
C GLU A 65 2.68 1.86 14.92
N ASN A 66 1.58 1.77 15.66
CA ASN A 66 1.62 1.74 17.11
C ASN A 66 2.15 0.38 17.51
N ILE A 67 3.47 0.22 17.52
CA ILE A 67 4.12 -0.95 18.11
C ILE A 67 4.03 -0.72 19.61
N PRO A 68 3.27 -1.52 20.38
CA PRO A 68 3.45 -1.52 21.82
C PRO A 68 4.86 -2.05 22.05
N GLU A 69 5.78 -1.17 22.44
CA GLU A 69 7.16 -1.49 22.77
C GLU A 69 7.21 -2.41 23.99
N LEU A 70 6.95 -3.70 23.79
CA LEU A 70 7.51 -4.69 24.70
C LEU A 70 8.85 -5.13 24.12
N THR A 71 9.89 -4.39 24.48
CA THR A 71 11.26 -4.86 24.34
C THR A 71 11.50 -5.98 25.35
N LEU A 72 12.37 -6.94 24.99
CA LEU A 72 12.77 -7.99 25.93
C LEU A 72 13.42 -7.34 27.14
N ARG A 73 12.79 -7.48 28.31
CA ARG A 73 13.24 -6.91 29.58
C ARG A 73 12.99 -7.88 30.73
N GLU A 74 13.77 -7.75 31.78
CA GLU A 74 13.48 -8.38 33.07
C GLU A 74 12.33 -7.63 33.76
N LEU A 75 11.48 -8.37 34.48
CA LEU A 75 10.50 -7.79 35.39
C LEU A 75 11.05 -7.93 36.80
N GLU A 76 11.43 -6.81 37.40
CA GLU A 76 12.00 -6.76 38.75
C GLU A 76 10.94 -7.05 39.83
N ASN A 77 9.68 -6.71 39.56
CA ASN A 77 8.59 -6.90 40.49
C ASN A 77 7.23 -7.04 39.78
N LYS A 78 6.21 -7.43 40.56
CA LYS A 78 4.86 -7.71 40.05
C LYS A 78 4.16 -6.46 39.49
N SER A 79 4.51 -5.24 39.92
CA SER A 79 3.86 -4.03 39.42
C SER A 79 4.26 -3.67 37.98
N GLN A 80 5.35 -4.24 37.46
CA GLN A 80 5.73 -4.12 36.05
C GLN A 80 4.92 -5.07 35.13
N TRP A 81 4.02 -5.88 35.69
CA TRP A 81 3.07 -6.69 34.94
C TRP A 81 2.00 -5.79 34.31
N ASP A 82 1.82 -5.92 32.99
CA ASP A 82 0.75 -5.24 32.27
C ASP A 82 -0.46 -6.17 32.11
N ALA A 83 -1.63 -5.72 32.58
CA ALA A 83 -2.87 -6.47 32.47
C ALA A 83 -3.33 -6.68 31.01
N ALA A 84 -2.84 -5.89 30.06
CA ALA A 84 -3.13 -6.03 28.64
C ALA A 84 -2.32 -7.16 27.97
N TRP A 85 -1.33 -7.75 28.66
CA TRP A 85 -0.54 -8.84 28.11
C TRP A 85 -1.36 -10.13 28.03
N THR A 86 -1.39 -10.70 26.84
CA THR A 86 -2.06 -11.96 26.54
C THR A 86 -1.04 -13.02 26.12
N SER A 87 -1.41 -14.30 26.26
CA SER A 87 -0.52 -15.43 25.97
C SER A 87 -0.07 -15.52 24.51
N ASP A 88 -0.80 -14.93 23.58
CA ASP A 88 -0.43 -14.84 22.16
C ASP A 88 0.56 -13.71 21.86
N LYS A 89 0.69 -12.71 22.75
CA LYS A 89 1.54 -11.53 22.56
C LYS A 89 2.83 -11.55 23.38
N VAL A 90 2.79 -12.09 24.60
CA VAL A 90 3.90 -12.05 25.56
C VAL A 90 4.15 -13.41 26.19
N LEU A 91 5.40 -13.85 26.20
CA LEU A 91 5.87 -15.02 26.96
C LEU A 91 6.51 -14.56 28.26
N VAL A 92 5.85 -14.87 29.39
CA VAL A 92 6.42 -14.66 30.72
C VAL A 92 6.94 -15.99 31.25
N VAL A 93 8.19 -16.00 31.70
CA VAL A 93 8.89 -17.20 32.18
C VAL A 93 9.42 -16.95 33.58
N ALA A 94 9.08 -17.83 34.53
CA ALA A 94 9.74 -17.88 35.83
C ALA A 94 11.03 -18.70 35.69
N ILE A 95 12.19 -18.06 35.88
CA ILE A 95 13.50 -18.72 35.75
C ILE A 95 14.11 -18.93 37.15
N PRO A 96 14.24 -20.19 37.62
CA PRO A 96 14.90 -20.46 38.89
C PRO A 96 16.42 -20.25 38.76
N LEU A 97 16.95 -19.27 39.50
CA LEU A 97 18.39 -18.94 39.50
C LEU A 97 19.26 -20.04 40.14
N THR A 98 18.65 -21.03 40.80
CA THR A 98 19.31 -22.22 41.33
C THR A 98 19.70 -23.22 40.24
N SER A 99 19.14 -23.10 39.04
CA SER A 99 19.44 -24.00 37.91
C SER A 99 20.70 -23.58 37.15
N SER A 100 21.36 -24.55 36.51
CA SER A 100 22.52 -24.24 35.67
C SER A 100 22.11 -23.40 34.44
N ARG A 101 23.00 -22.50 34.02
CA ARG A 101 22.80 -21.65 32.82
C ARG A 101 22.43 -22.48 31.59
N ARG A 102 23.11 -23.63 31.40
CA ARG A 102 22.86 -24.55 30.28
C ARG A 102 21.45 -25.13 30.31
N TYR A 103 20.96 -25.50 31.50
CA TYR A 103 19.59 -25.99 31.66
C TYR A 103 18.58 -24.90 31.30
N ILE A 104 18.75 -23.69 31.86
CA ILE A 104 17.87 -22.53 31.62
C ILE A 104 17.80 -22.21 30.11
N GLN A 105 18.94 -22.09 29.44
CA GLN A 105 19.01 -21.83 28.00
C GLN A 105 18.28 -22.91 27.19
N SER A 106 18.51 -24.19 27.48
CA SER A 106 17.85 -25.29 26.76
C SER A 106 16.33 -25.28 26.92
N ARG A 107 15.84 -24.91 28.12
CA ARG A 107 14.40 -24.84 28.40
C ARG A 107 13.76 -23.63 27.76
N LEU A 108 14.44 -22.48 27.76
CA LEU A 108 13.97 -21.28 27.08
C LEU A 108 13.83 -21.53 25.58
N ILE A 109 14.84 -22.12 24.93
CA ILE A 109 14.77 -22.49 23.50
C ILE A 109 13.54 -23.38 23.24
N ARG A 110 13.33 -24.44 24.04
CA ARG A 110 12.15 -25.32 23.87
C ARG A 110 10.82 -24.61 24.08
N LEU A 111 10.75 -23.63 24.99
CA LEU A 111 9.54 -22.81 25.18
C LEU A 111 9.31 -21.91 23.97
N LEU A 112 10.39 -21.34 23.42
CA LEU A 112 10.32 -20.53 22.20
C LEU A 112 9.87 -21.38 21.01
N ASP A 113 10.48 -22.54 20.76
CA ASP A 113 10.11 -23.43 19.63
C ASP A 113 8.63 -23.84 19.64
N LYS A 114 8.05 -24.01 20.84
CA LYS A 114 6.62 -24.36 20.98
C LYS A 114 5.67 -23.21 20.69
N ARG A 115 6.09 -21.97 20.95
CA ARG A 115 5.18 -20.80 21.03
C ARG A 115 5.46 -19.75 19.96
N HIS A 116 6.71 -19.62 19.53
CA HIS A 116 7.11 -18.84 18.37
C HIS A 116 6.91 -19.68 17.11
N HIS A 117 5.78 -19.48 16.42
CA HIS A 117 5.56 -19.98 15.07
C HIS A 117 6.33 -19.16 14.01
N ALA A 118 7.57 -18.76 14.30
CA ALA A 118 8.35 -17.91 13.40
C ALA A 118 8.76 -18.64 12.12
N ASP A 119 8.92 -19.97 12.16
CA ASP A 119 9.52 -20.72 11.06
C ASP A 119 8.74 -21.99 10.68
N LYS A 120 7.46 -21.85 10.31
CA LYS A 120 6.91 -22.80 9.31
C LYS A 120 7.44 -22.33 7.95
N PRO A 121 8.26 -23.12 7.23
CA PRO A 121 8.65 -22.79 5.86
C PRO A 121 7.39 -22.79 5.00
N GLY A 122 6.94 -21.58 4.69
CA GLY A 122 5.69 -21.29 4.00
C GLY A 122 5.58 -19.80 3.78
N ARG A 123 4.84 -19.39 2.74
CA ARG A 123 4.66 -17.99 2.34
C ARG A 123 4.22 -17.19 3.58
N LYS A 124 5.10 -16.34 4.13
CA LYS A 124 4.77 -15.45 5.25
C LYS A 124 3.47 -14.74 4.88
N LYS A 125 2.38 -15.00 5.62
CA LYS A 125 1.16 -14.18 5.51
C LYS A 125 1.64 -12.74 5.74
N SER A 126 1.33 -11.85 4.81
CA SER A 126 1.80 -10.47 4.92
C SER A 126 1.36 -9.90 6.26
N ASN A 127 2.28 -9.26 7.00
CA ASN A 127 1.98 -8.61 8.28
C ASN A 127 0.91 -7.49 8.19
N LEU A 128 0.39 -7.23 6.99
CA LEU A 128 -0.70 -6.30 6.70
C LEU A 128 -1.97 -6.59 7.51
N ASP A 129 -2.24 -7.85 7.86
CA ASP A 129 -3.44 -8.23 8.65
C ASP A 129 -3.36 -7.79 10.13
N LYS A 130 -2.24 -7.22 10.58
CA LYS A 130 -1.98 -6.84 11.98
C LYS A 130 -1.50 -5.39 12.15
N SER A 131 -1.65 -4.55 11.13
CA SER A 131 -1.25 -3.16 11.20
C SER A 131 -2.13 -2.39 12.20
N THR A 132 -1.49 -1.59 13.05
CA THR A 132 -2.09 -0.69 14.04
C THR A 132 -2.06 0.77 13.59
N ALA A 133 -1.55 1.04 12.39
CA ALA A 133 -1.62 2.35 11.76
C ALA A 133 -3.08 2.78 11.55
N SER A 134 -3.36 4.09 11.60
CA SER A 134 -4.68 4.64 11.30
C SER A 134 -5.09 4.37 9.85
N TYR A 135 -4.10 4.37 8.94
CA TYR A 135 -4.27 4.10 7.51
C TYR A 135 -3.30 3.01 7.04
N PRO A 136 -3.61 1.72 7.33
CA PRO A 136 -2.76 0.60 6.96
C PRO A 136 -2.78 0.35 5.45
N LEU A 137 -1.74 -0.33 4.95
CA LEU A 137 -1.72 -0.76 3.55
C LEU A 137 -2.58 -2.02 3.37
N GLU A 138 -3.57 -1.95 2.49
CA GLU A 138 -4.61 -2.98 2.32
C GLU A 138 -4.11 -4.29 1.70
N ARG A 139 -2.99 -4.25 0.97
CA ARG A 139 -2.40 -5.42 0.30
C ARG A 139 -0.97 -5.16 -0.12
N ASN A 140 -0.28 -6.25 -0.46
CA ASN A 140 1.04 -6.19 -1.09
C ASN A 140 0.99 -5.38 -2.39
N TYR A 141 2.07 -4.61 -2.61
CA TYR A 141 2.25 -3.73 -3.75
C TYR A 141 3.70 -3.79 -4.23
N THR A 142 3.91 -3.31 -5.45
CA THR A 142 5.23 -2.90 -5.91
C THR A 142 5.13 -1.43 -6.33
N ILE A 143 6.16 -0.67 -5.99
CA ILE A 143 6.24 0.76 -6.32
C ILE A 143 6.18 0.96 -7.85
N GLU A 144 6.87 0.11 -8.61
CA GLU A 144 6.83 0.13 -10.07
C GLU A 144 5.41 -0.06 -10.61
N ASN A 145 4.62 -0.99 -10.06
CA ASN A 145 3.26 -1.20 -10.53
C ASN A 145 2.34 -0.02 -10.19
N LEU A 146 2.47 0.59 -9.00
CA LEU A 146 1.72 1.79 -8.62
C LEU A 146 2.04 2.96 -9.56
N GLN A 147 3.32 3.16 -9.85
CA GLN A 147 3.78 4.17 -10.81
C GLN A 147 3.23 3.91 -12.21
N LYS A 148 3.47 2.71 -12.74
CA LYS A 148 3.10 2.36 -14.13
C LYS A 148 1.59 2.43 -14.33
N THR A 149 0.81 1.99 -13.35
CA THR A 149 -0.66 2.07 -13.38
C THR A 149 -1.13 3.52 -13.50
N LEU A 150 -0.54 4.42 -12.71
CA LEU A 150 -0.92 5.83 -12.76
C LEU A 150 -0.44 6.51 -14.05
N GLN A 151 0.77 6.20 -14.53
CA GLN A 151 1.28 6.75 -15.79
C GLN A 151 0.37 6.38 -16.97
N VAL A 152 -0.06 5.12 -17.07
CA VAL A 152 -1.00 4.69 -18.13
C VAL A 152 -2.33 5.43 -18.03
N TYR A 153 -2.81 5.66 -16.80
CA TYR A 153 -4.04 6.42 -16.56
C TYR A 153 -3.91 7.90 -16.94
N ASP A 154 -2.81 8.55 -16.56
CA ASP A 154 -2.52 9.95 -16.89
C ASP A 154 -2.38 10.13 -18.42
N GLU A 155 -1.72 9.21 -19.15
CA GLU A 155 -1.68 9.23 -20.62
C GLU A 155 -3.07 9.02 -21.24
N TYR A 156 -3.87 8.10 -20.68
CA TYR A 156 -5.25 7.90 -21.12
C TYR A 156 -6.10 9.16 -20.96
N LEU A 157 -5.96 9.89 -19.85
CA LEU A 157 -6.71 11.13 -19.62
C LEU A 157 -6.43 12.21 -20.65
N LYS A 158 -5.20 12.31 -21.17
CA LYS A 158 -4.85 13.29 -22.22
C LYS A 158 -5.64 13.08 -23.50
N VAL A 159 -5.89 11.82 -23.86
CA VAL A 159 -6.51 11.43 -25.14
C VAL A 159 -7.97 11.01 -25.03
N LYS A 160 -8.52 10.94 -23.81
CA LYS A 160 -9.84 10.38 -23.53
C LYS A 160 -10.96 11.09 -24.29
N ASP A 161 -10.87 12.41 -24.39
CA ASP A 161 -11.90 13.29 -24.96
C ASP A 161 -11.58 13.72 -26.40
N GLU A 162 -10.49 13.21 -26.99
CA GLU A 162 -10.09 13.53 -28.37
C GLU A 162 -11.05 12.97 -29.42
N LYS A 163 -11.21 13.72 -30.51
CA LYS A 163 -11.98 13.35 -31.69
C LYS A 163 -11.07 13.47 -32.93
N PRO A 164 -10.79 12.38 -33.67
CA PRO A 164 -11.29 11.01 -33.49
C PRO A 164 -10.71 10.29 -32.26
N LYS A 165 -11.47 9.33 -31.72
CA LYS A 165 -11.07 8.56 -30.53
C LYS A 165 -9.78 7.78 -30.78
N ILE A 166 -8.77 8.00 -29.94
CA ILE A 166 -7.53 7.22 -29.97
C ILE A 166 -7.79 5.79 -29.42
N PRO A 167 -7.47 4.73 -30.18
CA PRO A 167 -7.56 3.37 -29.68
C PRO A 167 -6.58 3.09 -28.54
N LEU A 168 -7.01 2.36 -27.52
CA LEU A 168 -6.18 2.07 -26.32
C LEU A 168 -4.86 1.39 -26.64
N TRP A 169 -4.79 0.55 -27.68
CA TRP A 169 -3.56 -0.12 -28.08
C TRP A 169 -2.48 0.87 -28.52
N LYS A 170 -2.84 2.04 -29.08
CA LYS A 170 -1.86 3.08 -29.46
C LYS A 170 -1.19 3.69 -28.23
N ILE A 171 -1.93 3.90 -27.15
CA ILE A 171 -1.39 4.35 -25.85
C ILE A 171 -0.39 3.29 -25.35
N GLY A 172 -0.77 2.02 -25.42
CA GLY A 172 0.08 0.91 -25.00
C GLY A 172 1.37 0.79 -25.82
N GLU A 173 1.31 0.99 -27.13
CA GLU A 173 2.50 1.00 -28.00
C GLU A 173 3.40 2.20 -27.74
N GLN A 174 2.84 3.41 -27.59
CA GLN A 174 3.60 4.62 -27.25
C GLN A 174 4.39 4.44 -25.95
N MET A 175 3.78 3.78 -24.96
CA MET A 175 4.41 3.47 -23.68
C MET A 175 5.23 2.18 -23.68
N ARG A 176 5.27 1.43 -24.79
CA ARG A 176 5.86 0.08 -24.89
C ARG A 176 5.41 -0.84 -23.73
N LEU A 177 4.12 -0.80 -23.43
CA LEU A 177 3.53 -1.38 -22.22
C LEU A 177 3.66 -2.92 -22.18
N VAL A 178 3.49 -3.56 -23.33
CA VAL A 178 3.63 -5.01 -23.53
C VAL A 178 4.60 -5.24 -24.70
N PRO A 179 5.91 -5.35 -24.44
CA PRO A 179 6.92 -5.47 -25.51
C PRO A 179 6.66 -6.63 -26.47
N SER A 180 6.08 -7.73 -25.99
CA SER A 180 5.73 -8.90 -26.80
C SER A 180 4.51 -8.70 -27.72
N ALA A 181 3.77 -7.59 -27.59
CA ALA A 181 2.55 -7.31 -28.34
C ALA A 181 2.65 -6.00 -29.15
N MET A 182 3.85 -5.61 -29.56
CA MET A 182 4.11 -4.45 -30.44
C MET A 182 3.84 -4.80 -31.89
N THR A 183 3.06 -3.99 -32.63
CA THR A 183 2.85 -4.23 -34.06
C THR A 183 4.07 -3.80 -34.89
N THR A 184 4.33 -4.51 -36.00
CA THR A 184 5.38 -4.16 -36.97
C THR A 184 4.84 -4.23 -38.40
N ASP A 185 5.54 -3.59 -39.33
CA ASP A 185 5.10 -3.50 -40.72
C ASP A 185 5.08 -4.85 -41.44
N ASN A 186 5.90 -5.81 -41.01
CA ASN A 186 6.01 -7.13 -41.62
C ASN A 186 4.90 -8.11 -41.17
N MET A 187 4.06 -7.71 -40.22
CA MET A 187 2.96 -8.56 -39.73
C MET A 187 1.77 -8.56 -40.69
N SER A 188 1.14 -9.72 -40.82
CA SER A 188 -0.16 -9.87 -41.47
C SER A 188 -1.26 -9.07 -40.74
N MET A 189 -2.36 -8.77 -41.44
CA MET A 189 -3.48 -8.05 -40.85
C MET A 189 -4.06 -8.76 -39.62
N ASN A 190 -4.12 -10.09 -39.63
CA ASN A 190 -4.61 -10.89 -38.51
C ASN A 190 -3.68 -10.81 -37.30
N GLU A 191 -2.37 -10.93 -37.50
CA GLU A 191 -1.37 -10.80 -36.41
C GLU A 191 -1.42 -9.41 -35.77
N ARG A 192 -1.49 -8.35 -36.58
CA ARG A 192 -1.64 -6.97 -36.07
C ARG A 192 -2.88 -6.84 -35.20
N GLN A 193 -4.01 -7.44 -35.61
CA GLN A 193 -5.24 -7.38 -34.82
C GLN A 193 -5.10 -8.11 -33.47
N VAL A 194 -4.48 -9.29 -33.45
CA VAL A 194 -4.22 -10.04 -32.21
C VAL A 194 -3.36 -9.21 -31.25
N PHE A 195 -2.28 -8.62 -31.74
CA PHE A 195 -1.35 -7.82 -30.93
C PHE A 195 -2.03 -6.57 -30.37
N ARG A 196 -2.81 -5.86 -31.21
CA ARG A 196 -3.64 -4.72 -30.78
C ARG A 196 -4.65 -5.11 -29.71
N ASN A 197 -5.26 -6.29 -29.82
CA ASN A 197 -6.20 -6.77 -28.80
C ASN A 197 -5.50 -7.03 -27.46
N VAL A 198 -4.32 -7.67 -27.46
CA VAL A 198 -3.51 -7.90 -26.25
C VAL A 198 -3.06 -6.59 -25.60
N MET A 199 -2.54 -5.67 -26.41
CA MET A 199 -2.09 -4.36 -25.95
C MET A 199 -3.26 -3.54 -25.39
N GLY A 200 -4.37 -3.46 -26.13
CA GLY A 200 -5.58 -2.74 -25.72
C GLY A 200 -6.21 -3.31 -24.45
N ALA A 201 -6.28 -4.63 -24.31
CA ALA A 201 -6.75 -5.28 -23.09
C ALA A 201 -5.86 -4.95 -21.88
N SER A 202 -4.54 -4.88 -22.09
CA SER A 202 -3.58 -4.53 -21.04
C SER A 202 -3.75 -3.09 -20.57
N VAL A 203 -3.87 -2.13 -21.50
CA VAL A 203 -4.16 -0.72 -21.18
C VAL A 203 -5.48 -0.59 -20.43
N LYS A 204 -6.54 -1.26 -20.91
CA LYS A 204 -7.85 -1.26 -20.25
C LYS A 204 -7.77 -1.75 -18.80
N ARG A 205 -6.96 -2.78 -18.53
CA ARG A 205 -6.75 -3.31 -17.17
C ARG A 205 -6.07 -2.29 -16.26
N TYR A 206 -5.05 -1.58 -16.75
CA TYR A 206 -4.39 -0.54 -15.96
C TYR A 206 -5.32 0.62 -15.65
N ILE A 207 -6.11 1.09 -16.63
CA ILE A 207 -7.12 2.14 -16.42
C ILE A 207 -8.12 1.72 -15.35
N ALA A 208 -8.70 0.52 -15.48
CA ALA A 208 -9.67 0.01 -14.50
C ALA A 208 -9.05 -0.14 -13.09
N ASN A 209 -7.78 -0.54 -12.99
CA ASN A 209 -7.09 -0.60 -11.70
C ASN A 209 -6.82 0.79 -11.11
N ALA A 210 -6.42 1.75 -11.95
CA ALA A 210 -6.18 3.13 -11.54
C ALA A 210 -7.45 3.78 -10.99
N GLU A 211 -8.58 3.64 -11.70
CA GLU A 211 -9.88 4.16 -11.27
C GLU A 211 -10.28 3.59 -9.90
N LYS A 212 -10.07 2.29 -9.67
CA LYS A 212 -10.34 1.67 -8.37
C LYS A 212 -9.40 2.16 -7.27
N LEU A 213 -8.11 2.30 -7.56
CA LEU A 213 -7.15 2.87 -6.60
C LEU A 213 -7.54 4.29 -6.22
N ILE A 214 -7.87 5.15 -7.21
CA ILE A 214 -8.29 6.54 -7.00
C ILE A 214 -9.59 6.61 -6.18
N ALA A 215 -10.56 5.75 -6.46
CA ALA A 215 -11.80 5.71 -5.70
C ALA A 215 -11.54 5.28 -4.24
N ASN A 216 -10.76 4.22 -4.04
CA ASN A 216 -10.47 3.67 -2.72
C ASN A 216 -9.56 4.57 -1.88
N THR A 217 -8.63 5.35 -2.47
CA THR A 217 -7.86 6.34 -1.69
C THR A 217 -8.77 7.38 -1.06
N GLY A 218 -9.86 7.78 -1.74
CA GLY A 218 -10.90 8.65 -1.17
C GLY A 218 -11.68 8.02 -0.02
N LEU A 219 -11.69 6.68 0.07
CA LEU A 219 -12.28 5.94 1.19
C LEU A 219 -11.26 5.65 2.31
N GLY A 220 -10.02 6.14 2.19
CA GLY A 220 -8.98 5.84 3.16
C GLY A 220 -8.41 4.42 3.01
N ARG A 221 -8.51 3.81 1.83
CA ARG A 221 -8.07 2.43 1.57
C ARG A 221 -7.08 2.39 0.42
N PHE A 222 -5.86 1.92 0.66
CA PHE A 222 -4.84 1.84 -0.37
C PHE A 222 -3.80 0.77 -0.04
N PRO A 223 -3.21 0.07 -1.03
CA PRO A 223 -3.54 0.09 -2.46
C PRO A 223 -4.59 -0.96 -2.79
N LEU A 224 -5.88 -0.60 -2.81
CA LEU A 224 -6.97 -1.55 -3.07
C LEU A 224 -7.52 -1.42 -4.50
N THR A 225 -7.61 -2.55 -5.21
CA THR A 225 -8.16 -2.63 -6.59
C THR A 225 -9.45 -3.44 -6.65
N LYS A 226 -10.13 -3.62 -5.51
CA LYS A 226 -11.47 -4.22 -5.41
C LYS A 226 -12.46 -3.10 -5.08
N ASN A 227 -13.68 -3.24 -5.58
CA ASN A 227 -14.80 -2.41 -5.10
C ASN A 227 -15.39 -3.13 -3.89
N ASP A 228 -15.76 -2.39 -2.85
CA ASP A 228 -16.65 -2.96 -1.84
C ASP A 228 -17.99 -3.28 -2.52
N VAL A 229 -18.41 -4.54 -2.39
CA VAL A 229 -19.77 -5.01 -2.73
C VAL A 229 -20.64 -4.76 -1.51
#